data_AF-A0A5K1DE42-F1
#
_entry.id   AF-A0A5K1DE42-F1
#
_cell.length_a   1.000
_cell.length_b   1.000
_cell.length_c   1.000
_cell.angle_alpha   90.00
_cell.angle_beta   90.00
_cell.angle_gamma   90.00
#
_symmetry.space_group_name_H-M   'P 1'
#
loop_
_entity.id
_entity.type
_entity.pdbx_description
1 polymer ?
#
loop_
_entity_poly.entity_id
_entity_poly.type
_entity_poly.pdbx_seq_one_letter_code
_entity_poly.pdbx_strand_id
1 'polypeptide(L)' 'FDGQLFLSKMKGKSMMFVGDSLGLNQWQSLICMLYSAAPKARVQMSRRDPLSTFQFL' A
#
# COMPACT_ATOMS: atom_id res chain seq x y z
N PHE A 1 -13.75 -6.84 -2.18
CA PHE A 1 -12.53 -6.16 -2.66
C PHE A 1 -11.67 -7.20 -3.36
N ASP A 2 -11.20 -6.93 -4.57
CA ASP A 2 -10.25 -7.81 -5.28
C ASP A 2 -8.89 -7.11 -5.31
N GLY A 3 -7.97 -7.61 -4.48
CA GLY A 3 -6.63 -7.04 -4.34
C GLY A 3 -5.76 -7.23 -5.59
N GLN A 4 -5.93 -8.33 -6.33
CA GLN A 4 -5.14 -8.58 -7.54
C GLN A 4 -5.57 -7.65 -8.69
N LEU A 5 -6.88 -7.45 -8.85
CA LEU A 5 -7.40 -6.46 -9.79
C LEU A 5 -6.96 -5.04 -9.41
N PHE A 6 -6.98 -4.71 -8.11
CA PHE A 6 -6.50 -3.41 -7.63
C PHE A 6 -5.02 -3.19 -7.95
N LEU A 7 -4.14 -4.14 -7.62
CA LEU A 7 -2.71 -4.07 -7.93
C LEU A 7 -2.46 -3.94 -9.44
N SER A 8 -3.22 -4.68 -10.26
CA SER A 8 -3.14 -4.60 -11.73
C SER A 8 -3.49 -3.21 -12.25
N LYS A 9 -4.53 -2.57 -11.71
CA LYS A 9 -4.93 -1.19 -12.08
C LYS A 9 -3.97 -0.11 -11.57
N MET A 10 -3.24 -0.41 -10.49
CA MET A 10 -2.25 0.47 -9.86
C MET A 10 -0.83 0.28 -10.39
N LYS A 11 -0.58 -0.68 -11.29
CA LYS A 11 0.75 -0.88 -11.88
C LYS A 11 1.24 0.41 -12.56
N GLY A 12 2.43 0.87 -12.17
CA GLY A 12 3.03 2.11 -12.67
C GLY A 12 2.44 3.40 -12.08
N LYS A 13 1.56 3.31 -11.08
CA LYS A 13 0.95 4.46 -10.39
C LYS A 13 1.33 4.47 -8.92
N SER A 14 1.36 5.66 -8.34
CA SER A 14 1.56 5.86 -6.91
C SER A 14 0.28 6.43 -6.29
N MET A 15 -0.06 5.94 -5.09
CA MET A 15 -1.14 6.44 -4.26
C MET A 15 -0.55 6.90 -2.94
N MET A 16 -0.95 8.07 -2.47
CA MET A 16 -0.49 8.65 -1.22
C MET A 16 -1.69 8.99 -0.34
N PHE A 17 -1.60 8.64 0.94
CA PHE A 17 -2.55 9.06 1.96
C PHE A 17 -1.95 10.25 2.69
N VAL A 18 -2.67 11.37 2.72
CA VAL A 18 -2.25 12.61 3.37
C VAL A 18 -3.30 13.00 4.39
N GLY A 19 -2.90 13.16 5.64
CA GLY A 19 -3.82 13.48 6.74
C GLY A 19 -3.20 13.22 8.10
N ASP A 20 -4.07 13.03 9.07
CA ASP A 20 -3.73 12.71 10.45
C ASP A 20 -3.55 11.19 10.65
N SER A 21 -3.67 10.75 11.90
CA SER A 21 -3.60 9.33 12.28
C SER A 21 -4.67 8.48 11.62
N LEU A 22 -5.84 9.03 11.23
CA LEU A 22 -6.87 8.26 10.54
C LEU A 22 -6.44 7.91 9.12
N GLY A 23 -5.83 8.87 8.40
CA GLY A 23 -5.26 8.62 7.07
C GLY A 23 -4.18 7.53 7.10
N LEU A 24 -3.34 7.55 8.15
CA LEU A 24 -2.32 6.53 8.37
C LEU A 24 -2.95 5.14 8.62
N ASN A 25 -3.99 5.06 9.44
CA ASN A 25 -4.69 3.80 9.72
C ASN A 25 -5.32 3.19 8.45
N GLN A 26 -5.88 4.04 7.58
CA GLN A 26 -6.46 3.58 6.32
C GLN A 26 -5.40 3.05 5.35
N TRP A 27 -4.26 3.75 5.26
CA TRP A 27 -3.12 3.29 4.47
C TRP A 27 -2.60 1.92 4.95
N GLN A 28 -2.44 1.74 6.26
CA GLN A 28 -2.01 0.46 6.86
C GLN A 28 -3.02 -0.66 6.58
N SER A 29 -4.32 -0.37 6.75
CA SER A 29 -5.39 -1.34 6.48
C SER A 29 -5.40 -1.78 5.02
N LEU A 30 -5.21 -0.85 4.08
CA LEU A 30 -5.11 -1.17 2.65
C LEU A 30 -3.90 -2.05 2.35
N ILE A 31 -2.72 -1.73 2.90
CA ILE A 31 -1.52 -2.56 2.72
C ILE A 31 -1.78 -3.99 3.19
N CYS A 32 -2.37 -4.17 4.36
CA CYS A 32 -2.68 -5.51 4.88
C CYS A 32 -3.61 -6.29 3.94
N MET A 33 -4.64 -5.65 3.40
CA MET A 33 -5.55 -6.27 2.42
C MET A 33 -4.84 -6.65 1.11
N LEU A 34 -3.89 -5.83 0.65
CA LEU A 34 -3.13 -6.09 -0.56
C LEU A 34 -2.07 -7.19 -0.35
N TYR A 35 -1.41 -7.20 0.80
CA TYR A 35 -0.44 -8.22 1.17
C TYR A 35 -1.09 -9.61 1.29
N SER A 36 -2.29 -9.68 1.88
CA SER A 36 -3.04 -10.95 1.96
C SER A 36 -3.55 -11.44 0.60
N ALA A 37 -3.89 -10.52 -0.32
CA ALA A 37 -4.32 -10.86 -1.68
C ALA A 37 -3.17 -11.31 -2.61
N ALA A 38 -1.93 -10.92 -2.29
CA ALA A 38 -0.73 -11.23 -3.07
C ALA A 38 0.44 -11.70 -2.17
N PRO A 39 0.32 -12.85 -1.47
CA PRO A 39 1.28 -13.27 -0.45
C PRO A 39 2.66 -13.66 -1.00
N LYS A 40 2.77 -13.86 -2.33
CA LYS A 40 4.03 -14.16 -3.04
C LYS A 40 4.67 -12.92 -3.67
N ALA A 41 4.00 -11.77 -3.61
CA ALA A 41 4.56 -10.53 -4.16
C ALA A 41 5.78 -10.10 -3.34
N ARG A 42 6.82 -9.63 -4.01
CA ARG A 42 7.93 -8.99 -3.32
C ARG A 42 7.47 -7.60 -2.92
N VAL A 43 7.69 -7.23 -1.67
CA VAL A 43 7.30 -5.93 -1.14
C VAL A 43 8.48 -5.24 -0.50
N GLN A 44 8.46 -3.92 -0.51
CA GLN A 44 9.44 -3.09 0.16
C GLN A 44 8.73 -1.99 0.96
N MET A 45 9.17 -1.78 2.21
CA MET A 45 8.73 -0.68 3.05
C MET A 45 9.91 0.22 3.36
N SER A 46 9.75 1.52 3.15
CA SER A 46 10.73 2.53 3.54
C SER A 46 10.04 3.62 4.35
N ARG A 47 10.65 4.03 5.45
CA ARG A 47 10.14 5.07 6.34
C ARG A 47 11.19 6.17 6.43
N ARG A 48 10.78 7.39 6.09
CA ARG A 48 11.56 8.63 6.19
C ARG A 48 10.64 9.72 6.68
N ASP A 49 10.66 10.02 7.98
CA ASP A 49 9.76 11.04 8.56
C ASP A 49 9.79 12.35 7.75
N PRO A 50 8.64 12.87 7.28
CA PRO A 50 7.25 12.47 7.62
C PRO A 50 6.60 11.41 6.71
N LEU A 51 7.32 10.87 5.73
CA LEU A 51 6.84 9.96 4.69
C LEU A 51 7.06 8.48 5.02
N SER A 52 6.02 7.66 4.84
CA SER A 52 6.13 6.21 4.80
C SER A 52 5.71 5.70 3.41
N THR A 53 6.53 4.88 2.78
CA THR A 53 6.30 4.34 1.44
C THR A 53 6.27 2.83 1.49
N PHE A 54 5.23 2.23 0.90
CA PHE A 54 5.09 0.81 0.72
C PHE A 54 4.94 0.51 -0.77
N GLN A 55 5.76 -0.41 -1.28
CA GLN A 55 5.83 -0.72 -2.71
C GLN A 55 5.70 -2.23 -2.94
N PHE A 56 4.85 -2.60 -3.88
CA PHE A 56 4.82 -3.93 -4.47
C PHE A 56 5.75 -3.94 -5.70
N LEU A 57 6.68 -4.88 -5.75
CA LEU A 57 7.70 -5.05 -6.79
C LEU A 57 7.26 -6.02 -7.87
#